data_AF-A0A956BK86-F1
#
_entry.id   AF-A0A956BK86-F1
#
_cell.length_a   1.000
_cell.length_b   1.000
_cell.length_c   1.000
_cell.angle_alpha   90.00
_cell.angle_beta   90.00
_cell.angle_gamma   90.00
#
_symmetry.space_group_name_H-M   'P 1'
#
loop_
_entity.id
_entity.type
_entity.pdbx_description
1 polymer ?
#
loop_
_entity_poly.entity_id
_entity_poly.type
_entity_poly.pdbx_seq_one_letter_code
_entity_poly.pdbx_strand_id
1 'polypeptide(L)'
;MTVHRDLQTLAAALAPVEREAASLPWSAQDPWRSTTHLGIADGLPLVDLHGLSVRLGLAAVDAALAADLASGAVILVTGRGRHTGGHSKLRTAVLAHLEEQDGVRVVPRGAARVEVVLDEDRARKARAGMGLLFWLFVALLLLGLVAAVLNRL
;
A
#
# COMPACT_ATOMS: atom_id res chain seq x y z
N MET A 1 -1.26 -4.64 15.70
CA MET A 1 -0.56 -5.92 15.45
C MET A 1 -0.82 -6.48 14.05
N THR A 2 -2.02 -6.27 13.48
CA THR A 2 -2.45 -6.77 12.15
C THR A 2 -1.49 -6.40 11.01
N VAL A 3 -1.10 -5.13 10.91
CA VAL A 3 -0.34 -4.64 9.76
C VAL A 3 1.10 -5.18 9.69
N HIS A 4 1.73 -5.46 10.84
CA HIS A 4 3.06 -6.07 10.85
C HIS A 4 3.03 -7.51 10.35
N ARG A 5 1.97 -8.25 10.69
CA ARG A 5 1.72 -9.60 10.14
C ARG A 5 1.50 -9.53 8.63
N ASP A 6 0.73 -8.56 8.15
CA ASP A 6 0.47 -8.42 6.71
C ASP A 6 1.74 -8.17 5.90
N LEU A 7 2.68 -7.37 6.42
CA LEU A 7 3.98 -7.19 5.79
C LEU A 7 4.80 -8.47 5.74
N GLN A 8 4.78 -9.29 6.78
CA GLN A 8 5.46 -10.59 6.79
C GLN A 8 4.82 -11.55 5.79
N THR A 9 3.48 -11.62 5.76
CA THR A 9 2.73 -12.42 4.78
C THR A 9 3.07 -12.00 3.35
N LEU A 10 3.07 -10.69 3.06
CA LEU A 10 3.42 -10.17 1.75
C LEU A 10 4.88 -10.42 1.39
N ALA A 11 5.82 -10.22 2.32
CA ALA A 11 7.24 -10.50 2.07
C ALA A 11 7.45 -11.98 1.71
N ALA A 12 6.77 -12.90 2.40
CA ALA A 12 6.82 -14.32 2.08
C ALA A 12 6.20 -14.62 0.71
N ALA A 13 5.01 -14.07 0.41
CA ALA A 13 4.32 -14.27 -0.86
C ALA A 13 5.11 -13.71 -2.06
N LEU A 14 5.82 -12.59 -1.87
CA LEU A 14 6.57 -11.89 -2.91
C LEU A 14 8.02 -12.33 -3.03
N ALA A 15 8.51 -13.24 -2.18
CA ALA A 15 9.88 -13.75 -2.25
C ALA A 15 10.27 -14.34 -3.63
N PRO A 16 9.39 -15.05 -4.38
CA PRO A 16 9.69 -15.47 -5.74
C PRO A 16 9.89 -14.29 -6.71
N VAL A 17 9.07 -13.24 -6.58
CA VAL A 17 9.16 -12.03 -7.41
C VAL A 17 10.46 -11.29 -7.11
N GLU A 18 10.83 -11.13 -5.84
CA GLU A 18 12.09 -10.47 -5.44
C GLU A 18 13.31 -11.21 -6.02
N ARG A 19 13.35 -12.54 -5.93
CA ARG A 19 14.44 -13.34 -6.51
C ARG A 19 14.54 -13.17 -8.02
N GLU A 20 13.43 -13.16 -8.72
CA GLU A 20 13.44 -12.99 -10.18
C GLU A 20 13.77 -11.54 -10.58
N ALA A 21 13.28 -10.55 -9.81
CA ALA A 21 13.58 -9.13 -10.03
C ALA A 21 15.09 -8.81 -9.89
N ALA A 22 15.82 -9.58 -9.07
CA ALA A 22 17.28 -9.46 -8.95
C ALA A 22 18.02 -9.69 -10.28
N SER A 23 17.41 -10.40 -11.23
CA SER A 23 17.97 -10.66 -12.57
C SER A 23 17.66 -9.56 -13.61
N LEU A 24 16.89 -8.53 -13.25
CA LEU A 24 16.54 -7.46 -14.18
C LEU A 24 17.79 -6.64 -14.56
N PRO A 25 17.88 -6.11 -15.80
CA PRO A 25 19.07 -5.36 -16.25
C PRO A 25 19.43 -4.14 -15.39
N TRP A 26 18.44 -3.54 -14.73
CA TRP A 26 18.60 -2.35 -13.87
C TRP A 26 18.67 -2.67 -12.37
N SER A 27 18.60 -3.95 -11.98
CA SER A 27 18.57 -4.36 -10.57
C SER A 27 19.83 -3.97 -9.79
N ALA A 28 20.97 -3.81 -10.48
CA ALA A 28 22.23 -3.39 -9.86
C ALA A 28 22.19 -1.95 -9.34
N GLN A 29 21.35 -1.09 -9.95
CA GLN A 29 21.23 0.32 -9.60
C GLN A 29 20.05 0.56 -8.65
N ASP A 30 18.94 -0.12 -8.92
CA ASP A 30 17.70 0.01 -8.18
C ASP A 30 17.06 -1.37 -7.94
N PRO A 31 17.53 -2.12 -6.92
CA PRO A 31 17.04 -3.47 -6.66
C PRO A 31 15.64 -3.42 -6.04
N TRP A 32 14.71 -4.15 -6.66
CA TRP A 32 13.40 -4.38 -6.06
C TRP A 32 13.52 -5.35 -4.89
N ARG A 33 13.18 -4.89 -3.68
CA ARG A 33 13.28 -5.69 -2.44
C ARG A 33 12.05 -5.48 -1.59
N SER A 34 11.57 -6.55 -0.96
CA SER A 34 10.48 -6.50 0.01
C SER A 34 10.76 -5.51 1.16
N THR A 35 12.02 -5.36 1.56
CA THR A 35 12.44 -4.42 2.62
C THR A 35 12.30 -2.94 2.25
N THR A 36 12.23 -2.59 0.96
CA THR A 36 12.14 -1.20 0.47
C THR A 36 10.84 -0.92 -0.29
N HIS A 37 10.20 -1.94 -0.83
CA HIS A 37 8.99 -1.82 -1.67
C HIS A 37 7.72 -2.30 -0.96
N LEU A 38 7.82 -2.78 0.28
CA LEU A 38 6.67 -3.00 1.13
C LEU A 38 6.59 -1.91 2.20
N GLY A 39 5.37 -1.51 2.53
CA GLY A 39 5.15 -0.49 3.52
C GLY A 39 3.71 -0.44 4.01
N ILE A 40 3.39 0.62 4.74
CA ILE A 40 2.05 0.84 5.26
C ILE A 40 1.59 2.22 4.82
N ALA A 41 0.38 2.30 4.29
CA ALA A 41 -0.28 3.56 3.99
C ALA A 41 -1.75 3.46 4.39
N ASP A 42 -2.27 4.50 5.05
CA ASP A 42 -3.68 4.57 5.48
C ASP A 42 -4.16 3.35 6.31
N GLY A 43 -3.26 2.77 7.10
CA GLY A 43 -3.54 1.57 7.91
C GLY A 43 -3.55 0.25 7.14
N LEU A 44 -3.25 0.27 5.84
CA LEU A 44 -3.23 -0.89 4.95
C LEU A 44 -1.80 -1.23 4.51
N PRO A 45 -1.50 -2.52 4.26
CA PRO A 45 -0.25 -2.89 3.62
C PRO A 45 -0.17 -2.30 2.20
N LEU A 46 1.03 -1.92 1.81
CA LEU A 46 1.34 -1.32 0.53
C LEU A 46 2.41 -2.15 -0.17
N VAL A 47 2.22 -2.39 -1.47
CA VAL A 47 3.19 -3.00 -2.37
C VAL A 47 3.53 -2.00 -3.46
N ASP A 48 4.79 -1.61 -3.55
CA ASP A 48 5.29 -0.75 -4.59
C ASP A 48 5.81 -1.57 -5.78
N LEU A 49 5.13 -1.45 -6.93
CA LEU A 49 5.44 -2.21 -8.13
C LEU A 49 6.45 -1.49 -9.03
N HIS A 50 6.93 -0.30 -8.67
CA HIS A 50 7.94 0.38 -9.48
C HIS A 50 9.21 -0.47 -9.61
N GLY A 51 9.96 -0.29 -10.70
CA GLY A 51 11.17 -1.08 -10.95
C GLY A 51 10.91 -2.52 -11.41
N LEU A 52 9.68 -3.02 -11.36
CA LEU A 52 9.33 -4.32 -11.96
C LEU A 52 9.04 -4.20 -13.46
N SER A 53 9.33 -5.28 -14.19
CA SER A 53 8.79 -5.48 -15.54
C SER A 53 7.27 -5.72 -15.47
N VAL A 54 6.56 -5.57 -16.58
CA VAL A 54 5.11 -5.85 -16.62
C VAL A 54 4.79 -7.26 -16.12
N ARG A 55 5.52 -8.27 -16.60
CA ARG A 55 5.34 -9.67 -16.18
C ARG A 55 5.52 -9.86 -14.67
N LEU A 56 6.59 -9.32 -14.10
CA LEU A 56 6.85 -9.42 -12.67
C LEU A 56 5.86 -8.62 -11.83
N GLY A 57 5.43 -7.47 -12.33
CA GLY A 57 4.40 -6.66 -11.68
C GLY A 57 3.06 -7.37 -11.60
N LEU A 58 2.63 -8.05 -12.65
CA LEU A 58 1.42 -8.88 -12.61
C LEU A 58 1.57 -10.06 -11.64
N ALA A 59 2.70 -10.75 -11.67
CA ALA A 59 2.97 -11.83 -10.70
C ALA A 59 2.97 -11.33 -9.24
N ALA A 60 3.44 -10.10 -8.99
CA ALA A 60 3.36 -9.47 -7.68
C ALA A 60 1.92 -9.15 -7.26
N VAL A 61 1.09 -8.69 -8.20
CA VAL A 61 -0.34 -8.48 -7.96
C VAL A 61 -0.99 -9.81 -7.59
N ASP A 62 -0.81 -10.86 -8.38
CA ASP A 62 -1.38 -12.19 -8.08
C ASP A 62 -0.97 -12.71 -6.71
N ALA A 63 0.32 -12.61 -6.38
CA ALA A 63 0.84 -13.00 -5.08
C ALA A 63 0.22 -12.17 -3.93
N ALA A 64 0.00 -10.87 -4.14
CA ALA A 64 -0.62 -10.00 -3.14
C ALA A 64 -2.12 -10.28 -2.94
N LEU A 65 -2.85 -10.61 -4.02
CA LEU A 65 -4.27 -10.96 -3.94
C LEU A 65 -4.50 -12.34 -3.31
N ALA A 66 -3.59 -13.29 -3.54
CA ALA A 66 -3.63 -14.62 -2.93
C ALA A 66 -3.18 -14.64 -1.46
N ALA A 67 -2.55 -13.57 -0.97
CA ALA A 67 -2.10 -13.48 0.41
C ALA A 67 -3.28 -13.32 1.37
N ASP A 68 -3.30 -14.09 2.47
CA ASP A 68 -4.28 -13.91 3.55
C ASP A 68 -3.91 -12.67 4.39
N LEU A 69 -4.31 -11.51 3.88
CA LEU A 69 -4.10 -10.22 4.54
C LEU A 69 -5.16 -10.02 5.63
N ALA A 70 -4.70 -9.90 6.86
CA ALA A 70 -5.56 -9.65 8.00
C ALA A 70 -6.17 -8.23 7.95
N SER A 71 -5.57 -7.29 7.20
CA SER A 71 -6.17 -6.02 6.83
C SER A 71 -7.37 -6.14 5.88
N GLY A 72 -7.50 -7.22 5.10
CA GLY A 72 -8.54 -7.37 4.07
C GLY A 72 -8.39 -6.45 2.84
N ALA A 73 -7.30 -5.68 2.73
CA ALA A 73 -7.02 -4.84 1.57
C ALA A 73 -5.53 -4.57 1.42
N VAL A 74 -5.11 -4.24 0.20
CA VAL A 74 -3.73 -3.87 -0.14
C VAL A 74 -3.71 -2.64 -1.04
N ILE A 75 -2.74 -1.76 -0.85
CA ILE A 75 -2.48 -0.62 -1.73
C ILE A 75 -1.36 -0.99 -2.71
N LEU A 76 -1.64 -0.92 -4.00
CA LEU A 76 -0.67 -1.15 -5.06
C LEU A 76 -0.19 0.20 -5.61
N VAL A 77 1.12 0.43 -5.61
CA VAL A 77 1.73 1.59 -6.27
C VAL A 77 2.19 1.15 -7.67
N THR A 78 1.53 1.66 -8.70
CA THR A 78 1.76 1.26 -10.11
C THR A 78 2.71 2.19 -10.88
N GLY A 79 3.26 3.19 -10.17
CA GLY A 79 4.10 4.24 -10.71
C GLY A 79 3.33 5.35 -11.44
N ARG A 80 3.97 6.51 -11.64
CA ARG A 80 3.35 7.71 -12.27
C ARG A 80 3.59 7.82 -13.79
N GLY A 81 4.40 6.94 -14.39
CA GLY A 81 4.77 7.08 -15.82
C GLY A 81 5.55 8.37 -16.12
N ARG A 82 6.37 8.85 -15.19
CA ARG A 82 7.06 10.16 -15.28
C ARG A 82 7.96 10.29 -16.52
N HIS A 83 8.46 9.17 -17.04
CA HIS A 83 9.28 9.12 -18.26
C HIS A 83 8.48 8.79 -19.53
N THR A 84 7.17 8.56 -19.43
CA THR A 84 6.30 8.14 -20.55
C THR A 84 5.07 9.04 -20.71
N GLY A 85 5.15 10.31 -20.27
CA GLY A 85 4.04 11.26 -20.40
C GLY A 85 2.79 10.85 -19.61
N GLY A 86 2.92 10.05 -18.55
CA GLY A 86 1.80 9.58 -17.73
C GLY A 86 1.28 8.17 -18.04
N HIS A 87 1.76 7.52 -19.11
CA HIS A 87 1.33 6.18 -19.51
C HIS A 87 2.32 5.10 -19.07
N SER A 88 2.21 4.63 -17.83
CA SER A 88 2.97 3.46 -17.36
C SER A 88 2.37 2.19 -17.95
N LYS A 89 3.09 1.47 -18.82
CA LYS A 89 2.66 0.17 -19.37
C LYS A 89 2.29 -0.81 -18.26
N LEU A 90 3.05 -0.80 -17.16
CA LEU A 90 2.77 -1.59 -15.98
C LEU A 90 1.44 -1.19 -15.34
N ARG A 91 1.16 0.11 -15.19
CA ARG A 91 -0.11 0.56 -14.62
C ARG A 91 -1.30 0.11 -15.48
N THR A 92 -1.22 0.27 -16.79
CA THR A 92 -2.29 -0.17 -17.71
C THR A 92 -2.51 -1.68 -17.58
N ALA A 93 -1.44 -2.47 -17.57
CA ALA A 93 -1.53 -3.92 -17.42
C ALA A 93 -2.12 -4.33 -16.06
N VAL A 94 -1.68 -3.70 -14.96
CA VAL A 94 -2.19 -3.99 -13.61
C VAL A 94 -3.68 -3.66 -13.51
N LEU A 95 -4.13 -2.52 -14.04
CA LEU A 95 -5.54 -2.15 -13.99
C LEU A 95 -6.41 -3.11 -14.80
N ALA A 96 -6.00 -3.46 -16.04
CA ALA A 96 -6.70 -4.45 -16.85
C ALA A 96 -6.75 -5.83 -16.15
N HIS A 97 -5.62 -6.25 -15.56
CA HIS A 97 -5.54 -7.50 -14.83
C HIS A 97 -6.46 -7.54 -13.61
N LEU A 98 -6.62 -6.43 -12.89
CA LEU A 98 -7.53 -6.31 -11.76
C LEU A 98 -9.00 -6.26 -12.17
N GLU A 99 -9.32 -5.74 -13.36
CA GLU A 99 -10.69 -5.77 -13.91
C GLU A 99 -11.17 -7.19 -14.22
N GLU A 100 -10.24 -8.11 -14.48
CA GLU A 100 -10.52 -9.54 -14.73
C GLU A 100 -10.66 -10.36 -13.43
N GLN A 101 -10.35 -9.78 -12.26
CA GLN A 101 -10.43 -10.50 -10.99
C GLN A 101 -11.84 -10.43 -10.40
N ASP A 102 -12.44 -11.60 -10.17
CA ASP A 102 -13.71 -11.70 -9.46
C ASP A 102 -13.52 -11.48 -7.95
N GLY A 103 -14.52 -10.85 -7.32
CA GLY A 103 -14.59 -10.74 -5.86
C GLY A 103 -13.63 -9.69 -5.24
N VAL A 104 -12.92 -8.92 -6.06
CA VAL A 104 -12.11 -7.79 -5.59
C VAL A 104 -12.77 -6.47 -5.94
N ARG A 105 -12.66 -5.48 -5.06
CA ARG A 105 -13.10 -4.12 -5.33
C ARG A 105 -11.89 -3.20 -5.49
N VAL A 106 -11.81 -2.54 -6.63
CA VAL A 106 -10.70 -1.65 -6.99
C VAL A 106 -11.11 -0.20 -6.72
N VAL A 107 -10.34 0.50 -5.89
CA VAL A 107 -10.59 1.91 -5.50
C VAL A 107 -9.38 2.77 -5.87
N PRO A 108 -9.53 3.76 -6.77
CA PRO A 108 -8.44 4.68 -7.09
C PRO A 108 -8.01 5.52 -5.87
N ARG A 109 -6.71 5.59 -5.58
CA ARG A 109 -6.13 6.37 -4.45
C ARG A 109 -5.14 7.43 -4.94
N GLY A 110 -5.55 8.20 -5.95
CA GLY A 110 -4.73 9.23 -6.59
C GLY A 110 -3.91 8.72 -7.78
N ALA A 111 -2.99 9.56 -8.28
CA ALA A 111 -2.42 9.43 -9.63
C ALA A 111 -1.54 8.19 -9.90
N ALA A 112 -1.22 7.36 -8.91
CA ALA A 112 -0.38 6.17 -9.06
C ALA A 112 -0.64 5.05 -8.05
N ARG A 113 -1.73 5.15 -7.29
CA ARG A 113 -2.07 4.17 -6.27
C ARG A 113 -3.47 3.66 -6.50
N VAL A 114 -3.62 2.36 -6.31
CA VAL A 114 -4.91 1.71 -6.36
C VAL A 114 -5.03 0.83 -5.13
N GLU A 115 -6.13 0.97 -4.41
CA GLU A 115 -6.48 0.10 -3.31
C GLU A 115 -7.30 -1.06 -3.84
N VAL A 116 -6.91 -2.27 -3.49
CA VAL A 116 -7.63 -3.49 -3.81
C VAL A 116 -8.20 -4.06 -2.52
N VAL A 117 -9.52 -4.05 -2.43
CA VAL A 117 -10.27 -4.52 -1.27
C VAL A 117 -10.69 -5.96 -1.51
N LEU A 118 -10.18 -6.86 -0.68
CA LEU A 118 -10.48 -8.29 -0.67
C LEU A 118 -11.62 -8.60 0.31
N ASP A 119 -11.72 -7.82 1.39
CA ASP A 119 -12.73 -7.94 2.44
C ASP A 119 -13.00 -6.55 3.03
N GLU A 120 -14.20 -6.01 2.77
CA GLU A 120 -14.56 -4.64 3.14
C GLU A 120 -14.67 -4.45 4.66
N ASP A 121 -15.06 -5.48 5.41
CA ASP A 121 -15.22 -5.37 6.87
C ASP A 121 -13.86 -5.34 7.57
N ARG A 122 -12.93 -6.19 7.13
CA ARG A 122 -11.53 -6.14 7.58
C ARG A 122 -10.86 -4.82 7.16
N ALA A 123 -11.04 -4.40 5.91
CA ALA A 123 -10.46 -3.17 5.39
C ALA A 123 -10.93 -1.94 6.16
N ARG A 124 -12.24 -1.83 6.44
CA ARG A 124 -12.80 -0.73 7.24
C ARG A 124 -12.21 -0.66 8.64
N LYS A 125 -12.04 -1.80 9.31
CA LYS A 125 -11.42 -1.87 10.65
C LYS A 125 -9.95 -1.46 10.60
N ALA A 126 -9.22 -1.88 9.57
CA ALA A 126 -7.82 -1.54 9.38
C ALA A 126 -7.60 -0.04 9.09
N ARG A 127 -8.49 0.58 8.30
CA ARG A 127 -8.46 2.03 7.98
C ARG A 127 -8.78 2.93 9.16
N ALA A 128 -9.42 2.42 10.22
CA ALA A 128 -9.93 3.20 11.36
C ALA A 128 -8.84 3.78 12.30
N GLY A 129 -7.67 4.13 11.76
CA GLY A 129 -6.55 4.71 12.49
C GLY A 129 -6.93 5.94 13.33
N MET A 130 -6.28 6.03 14.49
CA MET A 130 -6.37 7.06 15.53
C MET A 130 -7.74 7.74 15.68
N GLY A 131 -8.68 7.00 16.28
CA GLY A 131 -10.08 7.40 16.43
C GLY A 131 -10.31 8.69 17.23
N LEU A 132 -11.59 9.09 17.30
CA LEU A 132 -12.13 10.28 17.96
C LEU A 132 -11.44 10.64 19.30
N LEU A 133 -11.06 9.64 20.09
CA LEU A 133 -10.38 9.81 21.38
C LEU A 133 -9.03 10.52 21.29
N PHE A 134 -8.25 10.30 20.22
CA PHE A 134 -7.00 11.02 20.02
C PHE A 134 -7.25 12.48 19.67
N TRP A 135 -8.24 12.77 18.83
CA TRP A 135 -8.62 14.14 18.52
C TRP A 135 -9.20 14.87 19.75
N LEU A 136 -9.95 14.15 20.60
CA LEU A 136 -10.39 14.63 21.92
C LEU A 136 -9.19 14.93 22.83
N PHE A 137 -8.19 14.05 22.86
CA PHE A 137 -6.97 14.27 23.63
C PHE A 137 -6.18 15.50 23.13
N VAL A 138 -6.03 15.67 21.82
CA VAL A 138 -5.41 16.87 21.21
C VAL A 138 -6.20 18.12 21.56
N ALA A 139 -7.54 18.07 21.48
CA ALA A 139 -8.39 19.19 21.83
C ALA A 139 -8.24 19.59 23.32
N LEU A 140 -8.18 18.62 24.23
CA LEU A 140 -7.95 18.86 25.65
C LEU A 140 -6.57 19.45 25.93
N LEU A 141 -5.53 18.98 25.24
CA LEU A 141 -4.17 19.55 25.35
C LEU A 141 -4.15 21.02 24.90
N LEU A 142 -4.79 21.34 23.77
CA LEU A 142 -4.88 22.71 23.27
C LEU A 142 -5.67 23.60 24.22
N LEU A 143 -6.78 23.11 24.78
CA LEU A 143 -7.58 23.86 25.75
C LEU A 143 -6.79 24.17 27.02
N GLY A 144 -6.03 23.19 27.53
CA GLY A 144 -5.15 23.38 28.69
C GLY A 144 -4.03 24.38 28.42
N LEU A 145 -3.45 24.38 27.22
CA LEU A 145 -2.41 25.34 26.82
C LEU A 145 -2.95 26.77 26.76
N VAL A 146 -4.14 26.95 26.18
CA VAL A 146 -4.83 28.26 26.10
C VAL A 146 -5.17 28.77 27.51
N ALA A 147 -5.72 27.92 28.37
CA ALA A 147 -6.00 28.28 29.76
C ALA A 147 -4.73 28.69 30.52
N ALA A 148 -3.62 27.96 30.33
CA ALA A 148 -2.35 28.28 30.98
C ALA A 148 -1.72 29.61 30.51
N VAL A 149 -1.92 30.00 29.25
CA VAL A 149 -1.47 31.29 28.72
C VAL A 149 -2.34 32.44 29.22
N LEU A 150 -3.67 32.27 29.20
CA LEU A 150 -4.62 33.26 29.71
C LEU A 150 -4.45 33.52 31.21
N ASN A 151 -4.08 32.50 31.99
CA ASN A 151 -3.89 32.63 33.44
C ASN A 151 -2.51 33.23 33.83
N ARG A 152 -1.66 33.55 32.85
CA ARG A 152 -0.36 34.22 33.05
C ARG A 152 -0.34 35.67 32.56
N LEU A 153 -1.44 36.17 31.98
CA LEU A 153 -1.68 37.56 31.63
C LEU A 153 -2.50 38.24 32.73
#